data_AF-A0A2V7PYP9-F1
#
_entry.id   AF-A0A2V7PYP9-F1
#
_cell.length_a   1.000
_cell.length_b   1.000
_cell.length_c   1.000
_cell.angle_alpha   90.00
_cell.angle_beta   90.00
_cell.angle_gamma   90.00
#
_symmetry.space_group_name_H-M   'P 1'
#
loop_
_entity.id
_entity.type
_entity.pdbx_description
1 polymer ?
#
loop_
_entity_poly.entity_id
_entity_poly.type
_entity_poly.pdbx_seq_one_letter_code
_entity_poly.pdbx_strand_id
1 'polypeptide(L)'
;MLKRSLLALPAIAGAALLASRLVPGPLPDGSTLLPSGWRIRPAGRAVPVGTLPLNLVTLSDGSVVVTNDGYGANSLMRIDPERARVVWRVPLSAAWLGLARAGRDWRDTVWASGGPTNRVYRFAWQGGASWIRDSVALADSGAKVYAAGLTLLPRQGLVAVVG
;
A
#
# COMPACT_ATOMS: atom_id res chain seq x y z
N MET A 1 -4.86 -50.07 52.50
CA MET A 1 -5.46 -48.72 52.50
C MET A 1 -5.00 -47.97 51.25
N LEU A 2 -5.69 -48.14 50.12
CA LEU A 2 -5.21 -47.65 48.81
C LEU A 2 -6.39 -47.14 47.96
N LYS A 3 -6.93 -45.96 48.28
CA LYS A 3 -8.01 -45.31 47.50
C LYS A 3 -7.93 -43.78 47.62
N ARG A 4 -6.92 -43.13 47.03
CA ARG A 4 -6.91 -41.65 46.89
C ARG A 4 -6.39 -41.08 45.56
N SER A 5 -5.94 -41.89 44.60
CA SER A 5 -5.24 -41.35 43.41
C SER A 5 -5.97 -41.47 42.06
N LEU A 6 -7.28 -41.73 42.04
CA LEU A 6 -8.02 -41.96 40.78
C LEU A 6 -8.66 -40.71 40.13
N LEU A 7 -8.42 -39.51 40.65
CA LEU A 7 -8.99 -38.26 40.10
C LEU A 7 -7.97 -37.34 39.41
N ALA A 8 -6.67 -37.69 39.38
CA ALA A 8 -5.63 -36.81 38.84
C ALA A 8 -5.56 -36.81 37.29
N LEU A 9 -5.95 -37.90 36.62
CA LEU A 9 -5.88 -38.01 35.16
C LEU A 9 -6.92 -37.17 34.39
N PRO A 10 -8.22 -37.07 34.78
CA PRO A 10 -9.17 -36.23 34.03
C PRO A 10 -8.89 -34.73 34.18
N ALA A 11 -8.21 -34.29 35.24
CA ALA A 11 -7.86 -32.88 35.45
C ALA A 11 -6.77 -32.39 34.47
N ILE A 12 -5.80 -33.24 34.12
CA ILE A 12 -4.71 -32.90 33.17
C ILE A 12 -5.24 -32.85 31.73
N ALA A 13 -6.17 -33.75 31.37
CA ALA A 13 -6.81 -33.74 30.05
C ALA A 13 -7.69 -32.49 29.84
N GLY A 14 -8.40 -32.02 30.87
CA GLY A 14 -9.16 -30.76 30.82
C GLY A 14 -8.27 -29.51 30.66
N ALA A 15 -7.10 -29.49 31.30
CA ALA A 15 -6.13 -28.39 31.18
C ALA A 15 -5.52 -28.29 29.77
N ALA A 16 -5.33 -29.41 29.07
CA ALA A 16 -4.84 -29.43 27.68
C ALA A 16 -5.87 -28.89 26.67
N LEU A 17 -7.18 -29.04 26.94
CA LEU A 17 -8.23 -28.39 26.14
C LEU A 17 -8.36 -26.88 26.38
N LEU A 18 -7.79 -26.37 27.48
CA LEU A 18 -7.73 -24.94 27.81
C LEU A 18 -6.47 -24.25 27.28
N ALA A 19 -5.58 -24.97 26.58
CA ALA A 19 -4.51 -24.34 25.82
C ALA A 19 -5.16 -23.51 24.69
N SER A 20 -5.32 -22.22 24.96
CA SER A 20 -5.88 -21.26 24.01
C SER A 20 -5.17 -21.40 22.67
N ARG A 21 -5.89 -21.84 21.64
CA ARG A 21 -5.38 -21.80 20.27
C ARG A 21 -5.05 -20.35 19.96
N LEU A 22 -3.76 -20.08 19.78
CA LEU A 22 -3.29 -18.76 19.38
C LEU A 22 -3.85 -18.47 17.97
N VAL A 23 -4.70 -17.46 17.87
CA VAL A 23 -5.31 -17.04 16.60
C VAL A 23 -4.44 -15.93 16.00
N PRO A 24 -3.97 -16.07 14.74
CA PRO A 24 -3.25 -15.00 14.06
C PRO A 24 -4.02 -13.68 14.08
N GLY A 25 -3.33 -12.58 14.35
CA GLY A 25 -3.95 -11.26 14.45
C GLY A 25 -3.33 -10.38 15.53
N PRO A 26 -3.92 -9.19 15.75
CA PRO A 26 -3.49 -8.25 16.77
C PRO A 26 -3.62 -8.85 18.18
N LEU A 27 -2.60 -8.63 19.01
CA LEU A 27 -2.55 -9.04 20.42
C LEU A 27 -2.67 -7.83 21.35
N PRO A 28 -3.13 -8.02 22.60
CA PRO A 28 -3.27 -6.93 23.57
C PRO A 28 -1.96 -6.20 23.91
N ASP A 29 -0.83 -6.87 23.73
CA ASP A 29 0.50 -6.30 23.98
C ASP A 29 1.02 -5.40 22.85
N GLY A 30 0.20 -5.18 21.81
CA GLY A 30 0.52 -4.37 20.63
C GLY A 30 1.33 -5.12 19.56
N SER A 31 1.62 -6.41 19.74
CA SER A 31 2.19 -7.24 18.68
C SER A 31 1.11 -7.83 17.77
N THR A 32 1.50 -8.34 16.60
CA THR A 32 0.66 -9.15 15.73
C THR A 32 1.25 -10.55 15.67
N LEU A 33 0.43 -11.55 15.97
CA LEU A 33 0.76 -12.95 15.73
C LEU A 33 0.54 -13.29 14.26
N LEU A 34 1.59 -13.77 13.60
CA LEU A 34 1.54 -14.23 12.22
C LEU A 34 1.02 -15.67 12.14
N PRO A 35 0.47 -16.10 10.99
CA PRO A 35 0.10 -17.51 10.76
C PRO A 35 1.25 -18.50 10.93
N SER A 36 2.50 -18.04 10.83
CA SER A 36 3.71 -18.83 11.07
C SER A 36 4.07 -18.99 12.55
N GLY A 37 3.32 -18.38 13.48
CA GLY A 37 3.60 -18.41 14.93
C GLY A 37 4.57 -17.34 15.43
N TRP A 38 5.19 -16.58 14.52
CA TRP A 38 6.06 -15.45 14.85
C TRP A 38 5.23 -14.24 15.34
N ARG A 39 5.83 -13.41 16.21
CA ARG A 39 5.25 -12.13 16.65
C ARG A 39 6.05 -10.97 16.07
N ILE A 40 5.34 -9.99 15.52
CA ILE A 40 5.93 -8.74 15.05
C ILE A 40 5.35 -7.56 15.82
N ARG A 41 6.16 -6.53 16.05
CA ARG A 41 5.70 -5.24 16.55
C ARG A 41 5.88 -4.20 15.43
N PRO A 42 4.92 -3.29 15.22
CA PRO A 42 5.10 -2.22 14.25
C PRO A 42 6.35 -1.40 14.60
N ALA A 43 7.24 -1.19 13.62
CA ALA A 43 8.38 -0.29 13.79
C ALA A 43 7.98 1.20 13.81
N GLY A 44 6.71 1.49 13.52
CA GLY A 44 6.15 2.84 13.45
C GLY A 44 4.63 2.83 13.45
N ARG A 45 4.01 3.89 12.91
CA ARG A 45 2.55 4.04 12.84
C ARG A 45 2.02 3.53 11.51
N ALA A 46 0.95 2.74 11.56
CA ALA A 46 0.20 2.36 10.37
C ALA A 46 -0.73 3.50 9.94
N VAL A 47 -0.73 3.81 8.63
CA VAL A 47 -1.63 4.79 8.03
C VAL A 47 -2.60 4.05 7.10
N PRO A 48 -3.92 4.13 7.34
CA PRO A 48 -4.90 3.52 6.44
C PRO A 48 -4.83 4.14 5.04
N VAL A 49 -4.75 3.29 4.02
CA VAL A 49 -4.79 3.65 2.60
C VAL A 49 -5.97 2.99 1.91
N GLY A 50 -6.09 3.16 0.59
CA GLY A 50 -7.12 2.51 -0.21
C GLY A 50 -6.89 1.00 -0.36
N THR A 51 -7.79 0.35 -1.08
CA THR A 51 -7.71 -1.09 -1.34
C THR A 51 -6.65 -1.40 -2.39
N LEU A 52 -5.97 -2.53 -2.23
CA LEU A 52 -4.92 -3.02 -3.12
C LEU A 52 -3.86 -1.94 -3.44
N PRO A 53 -3.12 -1.44 -2.42
CA PRO A 53 -2.02 -0.54 -2.68
C PRO A 53 -0.88 -1.30 -3.35
N LEU A 54 -0.65 -1.09 -4.65
CA LEU A 54 0.31 -1.90 -5.42
C LEU A 54 1.72 -1.30 -5.46
N ASN A 55 1.87 0.02 -5.32
CA ASN A 55 3.18 0.67 -5.41
C ASN A 55 3.23 2.01 -4.64
N LEU A 56 4.44 2.46 -4.33
CA LEU A 56 4.70 3.73 -3.65
C LEU A 56 5.99 4.40 -4.13
N VAL A 57 6.05 5.72 -4.00
CA VAL A 57 7.25 6.55 -4.27
C VAL A 57 7.43 7.59 -3.18
N THR A 58 8.67 7.91 -2.86
CA THR A 58 9.01 8.99 -1.89
C THR A 58 9.27 10.29 -2.65
N LEU A 59 8.71 11.40 -2.17
CA LEU A 59 8.92 12.75 -2.71
C LEU A 59 10.12 13.44 -2.05
N SER A 60 10.51 14.62 -2.55
CA SER A 60 11.66 15.37 -2.00
C SER A 60 11.45 15.81 -0.55
N ASP A 61 10.21 15.95 -0.11
CA ASP A 61 9.84 16.36 1.25
C ASP A 61 9.75 15.20 2.25
N GLY A 62 10.09 13.98 1.80
CA GLY A 62 9.97 12.76 2.59
C GLY A 62 8.56 12.19 2.66
N SER A 63 7.55 12.87 2.12
CA SER A 63 6.20 12.31 2.00
C SER A 63 6.17 11.18 0.98
N VAL A 64 5.21 10.27 1.15
CA VAL A 64 5.08 9.07 0.32
C VAL A 64 3.80 9.17 -0.50
N VAL A 65 3.88 8.94 -1.80
CA VAL A 65 2.70 8.77 -2.66
C VAL A 65 2.47 7.28 -2.88
N VAL A 66 1.24 6.82 -2.68
CA VAL A 66 0.81 5.44 -2.84
C VAL A 66 -0.29 5.38 -3.90
N THR A 67 -0.19 4.42 -4.83
CA THR A 67 -1.30 4.07 -5.74
C THR A 67 -2.20 3.03 -5.09
N ASN A 68 -3.50 3.14 -5.32
CA ASN A 68 -4.52 2.24 -4.79
C ASN A 68 -5.38 1.78 -5.97
N ASP A 69 -5.43 0.47 -6.18
CA ASP A 69 -5.79 -0.12 -7.47
C ASP A 69 -6.85 -1.24 -7.33
N GLY A 70 -7.52 -1.29 -6.17
CA GLY A 70 -8.37 -2.41 -5.78
C GLY A 70 -9.85 -2.23 -6.14
N TYR A 71 -10.70 -2.93 -5.39
CA TYR A 71 -12.15 -2.87 -5.56
C TYR A 71 -12.76 -1.51 -5.17
N GLY A 72 -12.13 -0.80 -4.22
CA GLY A 72 -12.54 0.55 -3.85
C GLY A 72 -12.19 1.59 -4.92
N ALA A 73 -12.43 2.87 -4.62
CA ALA A 73 -12.07 3.94 -5.54
C ALA A 73 -10.55 3.99 -5.80
N ASN A 74 -10.18 3.79 -7.07
CA ASN A 74 -8.79 3.93 -7.51
C ASN A 74 -8.30 5.35 -7.27
N SER A 75 -7.09 5.49 -6.72
CA SER A 75 -6.61 6.80 -6.30
C SER A 75 -5.11 6.84 -6.06
N LEU A 76 -4.53 8.04 -6.17
CA LEU A 76 -3.27 8.36 -5.52
C LEU A 76 -3.54 8.99 -4.15
N MET A 77 -2.74 8.61 -3.16
CA MET A 77 -2.74 9.22 -1.83
C MET A 77 -1.34 9.67 -1.47
N ARG A 78 -1.18 10.88 -0.92
CA ARG A 78 0.08 11.33 -0.32
C ARG A 78 -0.01 11.26 1.20
N ILE A 79 1.00 10.66 1.80
CA ILE A 79 1.10 10.41 3.23
C ILE A 79 2.25 11.25 3.79
N ASP A 80 1.95 11.97 4.87
CA ASP A 80 2.95 12.61 5.71
C ASP A 80 3.40 11.59 6.77
N PRO A 81 4.64 11.09 6.74
CA PRO A 81 5.12 10.09 7.68
C PRO A 81 5.32 10.65 9.09
N GLU A 82 5.64 11.94 9.24
CA GLU A 82 5.83 12.59 10.54
C GLU A 82 4.49 12.79 11.26
N ARG A 83 3.41 13.06 10.52
CA ARG A 83 2.06 13.17 11.08
C ARG A 83 1.27 11.87 11.03
N ALA A 84 1.82 10.84 10.36
CA ALA A 84 1.18 9.55 10.09
C ALA A 84 -0.26 9.68 9.60
N ARG A 85 -0.46 10.49 8.56
CA ARG A 85 -1.78 10.71 7.97
C ARG A 85 -1.71 10.97 6.48
N VAL A 86 -2.79 10.64 5.79
CA VAL A 86 -3.01 11.06 4.41
C VAL A 86 -3.23 12.58 4.40
N VAL A 87 -2.43 13.31 3.62
CA VAL A 87 -2.49 14.78 3.49
C VAL A 87 -3.03 15.22 2.13
N TRP A 88 -3.15 14.30 1.18
CA TRP A 88 -3.75 14.55 -0.12
C TRP A 88 -4.26 13.24 -0.72
N ARG A 89 -5.36 13.31 -1.47
CA ARG A 89 -5.94 12.19 -2.22
C ARG A 89 -6.55 12.71 -3.51
N VAL A 90 -6.33 11.99 -4.61
CA VAL A 90 -7.02 12.25 -5.88
C VAL A 90 -7.61 10.94 -6.42
N PRO A 91 -8.91 10.90 -6.76
CA PRO A 91 -9.49 9.76 -7.43
C PRO A 91 -9.02 9.67 -8.89
N LEU A 92 -8.83 8.45 -9.36
CA LEU A 92 -8.53 8.10 -10.74
C LEU A 92 -9.67 7.23 -11.29
N SER A 93 -9.95 7.34 -12.59
CA SER A 93 -10.94 6.47 -13.25
C SER A 93 -10.50 5.01 -13.22
N ALA A 94 -9.20 4.77 -13.39
CA ALA A 94 -8.55 3.52 -13.07
C ALA A 94 -7.07 3.75 -12.75
N ALA A 95 -6.44 2.77 -12.09
CA ALA A 95 -5.04 2.77 -11.72
C ALA A 95 -4.48 1.34 -11.76
N TRP A 96 -3.15 1.21 -11.83
CA TRP A 96 -2.44 -0.04 -11.66
C TRP A 96 -1.03 0.22 -11.08
N LEU A 97 -0.26 -0.86 -10.87
CA LEU A 97 1.12 -0.88 -10.33
C LEU A 97 2.06 0.26 -10.79
N GLY A 98 1.97 0.71 -12.04
CA GLY A 98 2.86 1.71 -12.60
C GLY A 98 2.83 3.04 -11.85
N LEU A 99 3.91 3.35 -11.13
CA LEU A 99 4.10 4.59 -10.39
C LEU A 99 5.59 4.95 -10.40
N ALA A 100 5.93 6.17 -10.80
CA ALA A 100 7.31 6.65 -10.77
C ALA A 100 7.37 8.14 -10.46
N ARG A 101 8.52 8.57 -9.92
CA ARG A 101 8.75 9.96 -9.49
C ARG A 101 10.07 10.49 -10.05
N ALA A 102 10.05 11.73 -10.50
CA ALA A 102 11.22 12.53 -10.88
C ALA A 102 11.21 13.85 -10.13
N GLY A 103 12.32 14.57 -10.27
CA GLY A 103 12.52 15.88 -9.68
C GLY A 103 13.51 15.85 -8.53
N ARG A 104 13.88 17.04 -8.07
CA ARG A 104 14.59 17.30 -6.81
C ARG A 104 14.14 18.65 -6.26
N ASP A 105 14.58 18.97 -5.05
CA ASP A 105 14.40 20.30 -4.44
C ASP A 105 12.94 20.79 -4.54
N TRP A 106 11.99 19.96 -4.11
CA TRP A 106 10.55 20.25 -4.07
C TRP A 106 9.83 20.33 -5.43
N ARG A 107 10.54 20.10 -6.55
CA ARG A 107 9.97 20.07 -7.91
C ARG A 107 9.60 18.66 -8.34
N ASP A 108 8.83 17.97 -7.49
CA ASP A 108 8.44 16.59 -7.73
C ASP A 108 7.41 16.47 -8.85
N THR A 109 7.61 15.50 -9.74
CA THR A 109 6.59 15.03 -10.67
C THR A 109 6.38 13.55 -10.47
N VAL A 110 5.13 13.13 -10.37
CA VAL A 110 4.70 11.74 -10.24
C VAL A 110 3.97 11.33 -11.50
N TRP A 111 4.36 10.20 -12.07
CA TRP A 111 3.65 9.53 -13.16
C TRP A 111 2.94 8.32 -12.61
N ALA A 112 1.68 8.16 -12.98
CA ALA A 112 0.84 7.06 -12.53
C ALA A 112 0.14 6.42 -13.72
N SER A 113 0.08 5.09 -13.69
CA SER A 113 -0.67 4.32 -14.65
C SER A 113 -2.17 4.63 -14.56
N GLY A 114 -2.83 4.76 -15.71
CA GLY A 114 -4.29 4.76 -15.82
C GLY A 114 -4.89 3.35 -15.99
N GLY A 115 -4.10 2.29 -15.84
CA GLY A 115 -4.53 0.91 -16.04
C GLY A 115 -5.17 0.72 -17.43
N PRO A 116 -6.43 0.26 -17.51
CA PRO A 116 -7.13 -0.01 -18.76
C PRO A 116 -7.54 1.24 -19.56
N THR A 117 -7.26 2.46 -19.08
CA THR A 117 -7.79 3.68 -19.71
C THR A 117 -6.98 4.16 -20.91
N ASN A 118 -6.00 3.38 -21.40
CA ASN A 118 -5.05 3.81 -22.43
C ASN A 118 -4.35 5.14 -22.07
N ARG A 119 -4.05 5.37 -20.78
CA ARG A 119 -3.47 6.64 -20.32
C ARG A 119 -2.38 6.43 -19.28
N VAL A 120 -1.44 7.37 -19.27
CA VAL A 120 -0.57 7.66 -18.13
C VAL A 120 -0.88 9.06 -17.64
N TYR A 121 -1.09 9.20 -16.34
CA TYR A 121 -1.29 10.48 -15.68
C TYR A 121 0.04 11.06 -15.23
N ARG A 122 0.16 12.39 -15.30
CA ARG A 122 1.27 13.16 -14.75
C ARG A 122 0.74 14.13 -13.69
N PHE A 123 1.41 14.16 -12.55
CA PHE A 123 1.11 15.04 -11.42
C PHE A 123 2.37 15.84 -11.07
N ALA A 124 2.40 17.13 -11.39
CA ALA A 124 3.49 18.02 -11.02
C ALA A 124 3.15 18.78 -9.73
N TRP A 125 3.92 18.53 -8.68
CA TRP A 125 3.64 19.07 -7.35
C TRP A 125 3.95 20.57 -7.28
N GLN A 126 3.05 21.34 -6.67
CA GLN A 126 3.19 22.79 -6.48
C GLN A 126 3.40 23.18 -5.02
N GLY A 127 3.66 22.21 -4.13
CA GLY A 127 3.71 22.42 -2.68
C GLY A 127 2.35 22.25 -2.00
N GLY A 128 2.38 21.94 -0.70
CA GLY A 128 1.16 21.67 0.07
C GLY A 128 0.29 20.61 -0.61
N ALA A 129 -1.03 20.78 -0.66
CA ALA A 129 -1.95 19.85 -1.33
C ALA A 129 -2.15 20.13 -2.84
N SER A 130 -1.40 21.08 -3.42
CA SER A 130 -1.61 21.55 -4.80
C SER A 130 -0.80 20.75 -5.82
N TRP A 131 -1.46 20.34 -6.91
CA TRP A 131 -0.88 19.54 -7.98
C TRP A 131 -1.45 19.97 -9.33
N ILE A 132 -0.58 20.08 -10.33
CA ILE A 132 -1.01 20.18 -11.73
C ILE A 132 -1.16 18.75 -12.26
N ARG A 133 -2.36 18.41 -12.72
CA ARG A 133 -2.68 17.12 -13.33
C ARG A 133 -2.76 17.23 -14.85
N ASP A 134 -2.12 16.28 -15.52
CA ASP A 134 -2.19 16.09 -16.97
C ASP A 134 -2.25 14.59 -17.29
N SER A 135 -2.47 14.23 -18.56
CA SER A 135 -2.41 12.85 -19.02
C SER A 135 -2.02 12.74 -20.48
N VAL A 136 -1.38 11.64 -20.84
CA VAL A 136 -1.08 11.26 -22.22
C VAL A 136 -1.80 9.96 -22.57
N ALA A 137 -2.37 9.89 -23.77
CA ALA A 137 -2.88 8.64 -24.32
C ALA A 137 -1.72 7.82 -24.92
N LEU A 138 -1.69 6.51 -24.70
CA LEU A 138 -0.59 5.66 -25.19
C LEU A 138 -0.79 5.24 -26.65
N ALA A 139 -2.04 5.26 -27.12
CA ALA A 139 -2.44 4.98 -28.48
C ALA A 139 -3.75 5.72 -28.81
N ASP A 140 -4.28 5.53 -30.01
CA ASP A 140 -5.58 6.08 -30.43
C ASP A 140 -6.72 5.68 -29.48
N SER A 141 -7.77 6.50 -29.41
CA SER A 141 -8.84 6.37 -28.39
C SER A 141 -9.60 5.04 -28.40
N GLY A 142 -9.58 4.30 -29.51
CA GLY A 142 -10.20 2.97 -29.63
C GLY A 142 -9.27 1.80 -29.30
N ALA A 143 -7.98 2.05 -29.09
CA ALA A 143 -7.01 1.00 -28.84
C ALA A 143 -7.17 0.43 -27.42
N LYS A 144 -7.12 -0.91 -27.31
CA LYS A 144 -7.16 -1.63 -26.04
C LYS A 144 -5.74 -1.74 -25.47
N VAL A 145 -5.26 -0.66 -24.87
CA VAL A 145 -3.95 -0.61 -24.21
C VAL A 145 -4.14 -0.58 -22.69
N TYR A 146 -3.46 -1.49 -22.01
CA TYR A 146 -3.41 -1.52 -20.56
C TYR A 146 -2.06 -0.97 -20.10
N ALA A 147 -2.04 0.21 -19.48
CA ALA A 147 -0.81 0.70 -18.86
C ALA A 147 -0.56 -0.12 -17.59
N ALA A 148 0.43 -1.02 -17.59
CA ALA A 148 0.76 -1.81 -16.39
C ALA A 148 1.88 -1.14 -15.60
N GLY A 149 3.12 -1.55 -15.83
CA GLY A 149 4.31 -0.97 -15.20
C GLY A 149 4.79 0.28 -15.95
N LEU A 150 5.47 1.18 -15.24
CA LEU A 150 6.15 2.31 -15.87
C LEU A 150 7.45 2.63 -15.15
N THR A 151 8.40 3.19 -15.88
CA THR A 151 9.67 3.69 -15.34
C THR A 151 10.12 4.94 -16.09
N LEU A 152 10.99 5.71 -15.46
CA LEU A 152 11.55 6.92 -16.05
C LEU A 152 12.86 6.60 -16.76
N LEU A 153 13.09 7.32 -17.86
CA LEU A 153 14.33 7.33 -18.63
C LEU A 153 14.89 8.77 -18.60
N PRO A 154 15.55 9.20 -17.50
CA PRO A 154 15.82 10.61 -17.24
C PRO A 154 16.76 11.26 -18.26
N ARG A 155 17.73 10.50 -18.79
CA ARG A 155 18.67 11.01 -19.81
C ARG A 155 17.99 11.33 -21.12
N GLN A 156 16.89 10.63 -21.43
CA GLN A 156 16.10 10.79 -22.64
C GLN A 156 14.90 11.72 -22.43
N GLY A 157 14.56 12.03 -21.17
CA GLY A 157 13.33 12.76 -20.85
C GLY A 157 12.06 11.97 -21.16
N LEU A 158 12.12 10.63 -21.10
CA LEU A 158 11.01 9.75 -21.47
C LEU A 158 10.43 9.00 -20.26
N VAL A 159 9.19 8.54 -20.42
CA VAL A 159 8.56 7.56 -19.54
C VAL A 159 8.33 6.29 -20.35
N ALA A 160 8.96 5.19 -19.96
CA ALA A 160 8.71 3.89 -20.55
C ALA A 160 7.53 3.24 -19.84
N VAL A 161 6.63 2.65 -20.62
CA VAL A 161 5.41 1.99 -20.13
C VAL A 161 5.37 0.59 -20.71
N VAL A 162 5.01 -0.38 -19.88
CA VAL A 162 4.79 -1.77 -20.30
C VAL A 162 3.34 -2.15 -20.03
N GLY A 163 2.76 -2.95 -20.92
CA GLY A 163 1.34 -3.25 -20.96
C GLY A 163 1.02 -4.46 -21.81
#